data_AF-A0AAU5RB82-F1
#
_entry.id   AF-A0AAU5RB82-F1
#
_cell.length_a   1.000
_cell.length_b   1.000
_cell.length_c   1.000
_cell.angle_alpha   90.00
_cell.angle_beta   90.00
_cell.angle_gamma   90.00
#
_symmetry.space_group_name_H-M   'P 1'
#
loop_
_entity.id
_entity.type
_entity.pdbx_description
1 polymer ?
#
loop_
_entity_poly.entity_id
_entity_poly.type
_entity_poly.pdbx_seq_one_letter_code
_entity_poly.pdbx_strand_id
1 'polypeptide(L)'
;MPSFQQRKAVGDAHEKRVAEELALRGWDVSPWGQGVLTEAVRVALRGTESSLRWTPDLVAAKDRQVFLIDCKSRMTSRITQRHAVERSAVMAHLQLAAWTQLPICYVFDNLDVLTPLDVLILGRTGPQPAAGSGSPYHLVPTRCSLAFDEVFGTTQQLHTPELGAA
;
A
#
# COMPACT_ATOMS: atom_id res chain seq x y z
N MET A 1 -19.53 -12.55 -7.50
CA MET A 1 -18.65 -11.45 -7.05
C MET A 1 -18.74 -11.35 -5.53
N PRO A 2 -17.61 -11.17 -4.80
CA PRO A 2 -17.66 -10.95 -3.36
C PRO A 2 -18.39 -9.63 -3.02
N SER A 3 -19.13 -9.61 -1.91
CA SER A 3 -19.86 -8.42 -1.47
C SER A 3 -18.90 -7.28 -1.11
N PHE A 4 -19.41 -6.04 -1.07
CA PHE A 4 -18.60 -4.90 -0.60
C PHE A 4 -18.02 -5.13 0.80
N GLN A 5 -18.81 -5.68 1.72
CA GLN A 5 -18.36 -6.04 3.07
C GLN A 5 -17.23 -7.08 3.06
N GLN A 6 -17.32 -8.10 2.21
CA GLN A 6 -16.26 -9.10 2.05
C GLN A 6 -14.98 -8.51 1.44
N ARG A 7 -15.10 -7.59 0.48
CA ARG A 7 -13.94 -6.88 -0.09
C ARG A 7 -13.28 -5.97 0.94
N LYS A 8 -14.07 -5.26 1.74
CA LYS A 8 -13.58 -4.43 2.83
C LYS A 8 -12.84 -5.24 3.90
N ALA A 9 -13.43 -6.33 4.40
CA ALA A 9 -12.79 -7.18 5.40
C ALA A 9 -11.42 -7.74 4.96
N VAL A 10 -11.25 -8.02 3.66
CA VAL A 10 -9.98 -8.47 3.11
C VAL A 10 -8.96 -7.33 3.01
N GLY A 11 -9.41 -6.13 2.66
CA GLY A 11 -8.58 -4.92 2.69
C GLY A 11 -8.08 -4.65 4.10
N ASP A 12 -9.00 -4.56 5.06
CA ASP A 12 -8.72 -4.31 6.47
C ASP A 12 -7.74 -5.37 7.05
N ALA A 13 -7.91 -6.65 6.67
CA ALA A 13 -7.01 -7.72 7.10
C ALA A 13 -5.60 -7.59 6.49
N HIS A 14 -5.48 -7.13 5.24
CA HIS A 14 -4.20 -6.89 4.59
C HIS A 14 -3.49 -5.68 5.19
N GLU A 15 -4.20 -4.57 5.40
CA GLU A 15 -3.66 -3.38 6.10
C GLU A 15 -3.12 -3.75 7.48
N LYS A 16 -3.89 -4.53 8.26
CA LYS A 16 -3.45 -5.03 9.56
C LYS A 16 -2.18 -5.87 9.45
N ARG A 17 -2.11 -6.80 8.49
CA ARG A 17 -0.92 -7.63 8.29
C ARG A 17 0.30 -6.78 7.93
N VAL A 18 0.17 -5.79 7.05
CA VAL A 18 1.28 -4.91 6.68
C VAL A 18 1.76 -4.11 7.90
N ALA A 19 0.84 -3.58 8.71
CA ALA A 19 1.19 -2.89 9.95
C ALA A 19 1.93 -3.81 10.94
N GLU A 20 1.51 -5.07 11.09
CA GLU A 20 2.20 -6.06 11.93
C GLU A 20 3.61 -6.38 11.41
N GLU A 21 3.78 -6.59 10.10
CA GLU A 21 5.09 -6.85 9.49
C GLU A 21 6.06 -5.66 9.66
N LEU A 22 5.56 -4.43 9.53
CA LEU A 22 6.34 -3.22 9.80
C LEU A 22 6.75 -3.14 11.28
N ALA A 23 5.80 -3.39 12.20
CA ALA A 23 6.07 -3.36 13.64
C ALA A 23 7.13 -4.38 14.05
N LEU A 24 7.11 -5.60 13.48
CA LEU A 24 8.14 -6.64 13.70
C LEU A 24 9.55 -6.20 13.23
N ARG A 25 9.63 -5.21 12.35
CA ARG A 25 10.87 -4.61 11.86
C ARG A 25 11.23 -3.32 12.60
N GLY A 26 10.49 -2.97 13.64
CA GLY A 26 10.71 -1.81 14.49
C GLY A 26 10.23 -0.50 13.88
N TRP A 27 9.24 -0.52 13.00
CA TRP A 27 8.56 0.67 12.51
C TRP A 27 7.36 1.01 13.39
N ASP A 28 7.21 2.28 13.72
CA ASP A 28 5.99 2.83 14.29
C ASP A 28 4.99 3.09 13.17
N VAL A 29 3.78 2.53 13.27
CA VAL A 29 2.78 2.57 12.20
C VAL A 29 1.48 3.18 12.70
N SER A 30 0.90 4.09 11.93
CA SER A 30 -0.43 4.65 12.19
C SER A 30 -1.35 4.48 10.98
N PRO A 31 -2.64 4.18 11.20
CA PRO A 31 -3.63 4.20 10.13
C PRO A 31 -3.78 5.64 9.61
N TRP A 32 -3.95 5.77 8.30
CA TRP A 32 -4.18 7.03 7.62
C TRP A 32 -5.19 6.84 6.47
N GLY A 33 -5.31 7.86 5.63
CA GLY A 33 -6.12 7.86 4.42
C GLY A 33 -7.60 7.61 4.60
N GLN A 34 -8.19 6.88 3.67
CA GLN A 34 -9.64 6.69 3.60
C GLN A 34 -10.20 5.90 4.79
N GLY A 35 -9.40 5.02 5.41
CA GLY A 35 -9.81 4.19 6.54
C GLY A 35 -10.19 5.00 7.79
N VAL A 36 -9.50 6.12 8.04
CA VAL A 36 -9.72 6.98 9.22
C VAL A 36 -10.75 8.10 8.99
N LEU A 37 -11.15 8.35 7.74
CA LEU A 37 -12.15 9.35 7.41
C LEU A 37 -13.58 8.86 7.71
N THR A 38 -14.47 9.80 8.04
CA THR A 38 -15.90 9.50 8.14
C THR A 38 -16.48 9.18 6.76
N GLU A 39 -17.59 8.43 6.71
CA GLU A 39 -18.21 8.10 5.42
C GLU A 39 -18.65 9.36 4.66
N ALA A 40 -19.17 10.39 5.36
CA ALA A 40 -19.56 11.65 4.74
C ALA A 40 -18.39 12.33 4.01
N VAL A 41 -17.20 12.35 4.62
CA VAL A 41 -16.00 12.92 3.99
C VAL A 41 -15.54 12.06 2.82
N ARG A 42 -15.54 10.74 2.95
CA ARG A 42 -15.21 9.83 1.83
C ARG A 42 -16.14 10.03 0.62
N VAL A 43 -17.45 10.13 0.87
CA VAL A 43 -18.45 10.41 -0.16
C VAL A 43 -18.16 11.73 -0.85
N ALA A 44 -17.89 12.80 -0.09
CA ALA A 44 -17.59 14.11 -0.64
C ALA A 44 -16.32 14.09 -1.50
N LEU A 45 -15.23 13.47 -1.01
CA LEU A 45 -13.97 13.34 -1.75
C LEU A 45 -14.13 12.57 -3.05
N ARG A 46 -15.00 11.54 -3.09
CA ARG A 46 -15.31 10.79 -4.33
C ARG A 46 -15.88 11.68 -5.44
N GLY A 47 -16.52 12.79 -5.10
CA GLY A 47 -17.05 13.78 -6.04
C GLY A 47 -16.02 14.82 -6.51
N THR A 48 -14.76 14.70 -6.10
CA THR A 48 -13.68 15.62 -6.48
C THR A 48 -12.60 14.92 -7.29
N GLU A 49 -11.81 15.71 -8.02
CA GLU A 49 -10.58 15.25 -8.69
C GLU A 49 -9.34 15.30 -7.78
N SER A 50 -9.53 15.50 -6.47
CA SER A 50 -8.42 15.62 -5.52
C SER A 50 -7.69 14.29 -5.33
N SER A 51 -6.35 14.35 -5.27
CA SER A 51 -5.52 13.22 -4.87
C SER A 51 -5.84 12.71 -3.46
N LEU A 52 -6.51 13.53 -2.62
CA LEU A 52 -6.93 13.13 -1.27
C LEU A 52 -7.94 11.99 -1.24
N ARG A 53 -8.65 11.74 -2.36
CA ARG A 53 -9.48 10.54 -2.53
C ARG A 53 -8.66 9.25 -2.52
N TRP A 54 -7.39 9.35 -2.89
CA TRP A 54 -6.42 8.25 -3.04
C TRP A 54 -5.32 8.38 -1.98
N THR A 55 -5.66 8.80 -0.76
CA THR A 55 -4.68 8.84 0.32
C THR A 55 -4.24 7.43 0.70
N PRO A 56 -2.93 7.19 0.91
CA PRO A 56 -2.40 5.91 1.37
C PRO A 56 -3.01 5.47 2.71
N ASP A 57 -3.05 4.17 2.93
CA ASP A 57 -3.75 3.54 4.06
C ASP A 57 -2.97 3.66 5.38
N LEU A 58 -1.64 3.68 5.33
CA LEU A 58 -0.77 3.74 6.50
C LEU A 58 0.30 4.83 6.34
N VAL A 59 0.76 5.35 7.48
CA VAL A 59 2.02 6.06 7.60
C VAL A 59 2.92 5.30 8.57
N ALA A 60 4.18 5.08 8.17
CA ALA A 60 5.16 4.36 8.97
C ALA A 60 6.39 5.23 9.18
N ALA A 61 6.94 5.22 10.39
CA ALA A 61 8.14 5.94 10.76
C ALA A 61 9.15 5.03 11.48
N LYS A 62 10.43 5.20 11.16
CA LYS A 62 11.54 4.56 11.86
C LYS A 62 12.78 5.43 11.73
N ASP A 63 13.40 5.76 12.85
CA ASP A 63 14.51 6.70 12.92
C ASP A 63 14.18 8.04 12.25
N ARG A 64 14.82 8.35 11.11
CA ARG A 64 14.57 9.56 10.31
C ARG A 64 13.83 9.28 9.00
N GLN A 65 13.31 8.07 8.84
CA GLN A 65 12.59 7.64 7.65
C GLN A 65 11.09 7.65 7.90
N VAL A 66 10.33 8.13 6.92
CA VAL A 66 8.86 8.12 6.92
C VAL A 66 8.41 7.59 5.56
N PHE A 67 7.48 6.64 5.56
CA PHE A 67 6.84 6.11 4.37
C PHE A 67 5.33 6.29 4.45
N LEU A 68 4.73 6.66 3.31
CA LEU A 68 3.30 6.53 3.09
C LEU A 68 3.07 5.21 2.36
N ILE A 69 2.18 4.37 2.88
CA ILE A 69 2.03 2.99 2.42
C ILE A 69 0.58 2.75 2.01
N ASP A 70 0.39 2.37 0.76
CA ASP A 70 -0.91 1.95 0.24
C ASP A 70 -0.92 0.42 0.09
N CYS A 71 -1.93 -0.20 0.70
CA CYS A 71 -2.06 -1.64 0.85
C CYS A 71 -2.91 -2.23 -0.28
N LYS A 72 -2.25 -2.88 -1.25
CA LYS A 72 -2.90 -3.44 -2.44
C LYS A 72 -3.35 -4.89 -2.22
N SER A 73 -4.49 -5.07 -1.55
CA SER A 73 -5.08 -6.39 -1.32
C SER A 73 -5.67 -7.03 -2.60
N ARG A 74 -5.43 -8.34 -2.80
CA ARG A 74 -5.92 -9.12 -3.96
C ARG A 74 -5.57 -8.55 -5.34
N MET A 75 -4.50 -7.77 -5.41
CA MET A 75 -4.03 -7.17 -6.65
C MET A 75 -2.92 -7.98 -7.34
N THR A 76 -2.54 -9.13 -6.78
CA THR A 76 -1.54 -10.02 -7.38
C THR A 76 -2.20 -11.24 -8.00
N SER A 77 -2.07 -11.39 -9.31
CA SER A 77 -2.51 -12.60 -10.01
C SER A 77 -1.46 -13.69 -9.90
N ARG A 78 -1.83 -14.83 -9.29
CA ARG A 78 -0.99 -16.03 -9.23
C ARG A 78 -0.84 -16.73 -10.58
N ILE A 79 -1.79 -16.54 -11.49
CA ILE A 79 -1.78 -17.16 -12.83
C ILE A 79 -0.84 -16.38 -13.75
N THR A 80 -0.97 -15.06 -13.79
CA THR A 80 -0.20 -14.22 -14.71
C THR A 80 1.06 -13.63 -14.09
N GLN A 81 1.29 -13.85 -12.79
CA GLN A 81 2.43 -13.36 -12.01
C GLN A 81 2.61 -11.84 -12.21
N ARG A 82 1.51 -11.10 -12.02
CA ARG A 82 1.46 -9.65 -12.18
C ARG A 82 0.66 -9.00 -11.06
N HIS A 83 1.18 -7.88 -10.59
CA HIS A 83 0.46 -6.92 -9.78
C HIS A 83 -0.40 -6.01 -10.66
N ALA A 84 -1.57 -5.62 -10.16
CA ALA A 84 -2.47 -4.68 -10.80
C ALA A 84 -2.62 -3.42 -9.93
N VAL A 85 -2.39 -2.24 -10.51
CA VAL A 85 -2.59 -0.97 -9.81
C VAL A 85 -3.39 -0.03 -10.71
N GLU A 86 -4.42 0.60 -10.16
CA GLU A 86 -5.28 1.50 -10.93
C GLU A 86 -4.51 2.76 -11.36
N ARG A 87 -4.61 3.16 -12.64
CA ARG A 87 -3.85 4.29 -13.20
C ARG A 87 -4.12 5.61 -12.49
N SER A 88 -5.36 5.85 -12.10
CA SER A 88 -5.76 7.05 -11.36
C SER A 88 -5.07 7.11 -9.99
N ALA A 89 -4.97 5.97 -9.29
CA ALA A 89 -4.24 5.87 -8.03
C ALA A 89 -2.74 6.16 -8.22
N VAL A 90 -2.12 5.63 -9.28
CA VAL A 90 -0.69 5.91 -9.59
C VAL A 90 -0.45 7.40 -9.77
N MET A 91 -1.26 8.07 -10.59
CA MET A 91 -1.11 9.50 -10.83
C MET A 91 -1.36 10.33 -9.57
N ALA A 92 -2.39 9.99 -8.80
CA ALA A 92 -2.67 10.68 -7.54
C ALA A 92 -1.52 10.53 -6.52
N HIS A 93 -0.90 9.35 -6.45
CA HIS A 93 0.23 9.11 -5.54
C HIS A 93 1.50 9.81 -6.00
N LEU A 94 1.77 9.89 -7.32
CA LEU A 94 2.87 10.70 -7.83
C LEU A 94 2.71 12.19 -7.46
N GLN A 95 1.49 12.73 -7.57
CA GLN A 95 1.17 14.09 -7.14
C GLN A 95 1.31 14.26 -5.63
N LEU A 96 0.83 13.30 -4.84
CA LEU A 96 0.91 13.34 -3.38
C LEU A 96 2.36 13.27 -2.89
N ALA A 97 3.18 12.41 -3.49
CA ALA A 97 4.62 12.33 -3.21
C ALA A 97 5.32 13.66 -3.53
N ALA A 98 5.02 14.27 -4.66
CA ALA A 98 5.59 15.57 -5.04
C ALA A 98 5.19 16.70 -4.07
N TRP A 99 3.95 16.69 -3.58
CA TRP A 99 3.46 17.70 -2.64
C TRP A 99 4.00 17.51 -1.22
N THR A 100 3.99 16.27 -0.72
CA THR A 100 4.40 15.95 0.66
C THR A 100 5.91 15.80 0.82
N GLN A 101 6.64 15.55 -0.27
CA GLN A 101 8.04 15.15 -0.27
C GLN A 101 8.32 13.85 0.51
N LEU A 102 7.28 13.04 0.75
CA LEU A 102 7.40 11.75 1.40
C LEU A 102 7.35 10.62 0.38
N PRO A 103 8.17 9.56 0.54
CA PRO A 103 8.10 8.40 -0.33
C PRO A 103 6.77 7.67 -0.15
N ILE A 104 6.20 7.22 -1.27
CA ILE A 104 5.01 6.39 -1.31
C ILE A 104 5.38 5.02 -1.87
N CYS A 105 4.87 3.96 -1.26
CA CYS A 105 4.98 2.61 -1.81
C CYS A 105 3.65 1.86 -1.75
N TYR A 106 3.53 0.88 -2.64
CA TYR A 106 2.48 -0.12 -2.66
C TYR A 106 3.00 -1.39 -2.02
N VAL A 107 2.25 -1.94 -1.07
CA VAL A 107 2.54 -3.26 -0.48
C VAL A 107 1.44 -4.24 -0.87
N PHE A 108 1.82 -5.26 -1.63
CA PHE A 108 0.89 -6.28 -2.15
C PHE A 108 0.67 -7.43 -1.15
N ASP A 109 -0.29 -8.29 -1.45
CA ASP A 109 -0.69 -9.43 -0.61
C ASP A 109 0.42 -10.47 -0.36
N ASN A 110 1.41 -10.54 -1.26
CA ASN A 110 2.63 -11.33 -1.12
C ASN A 110 3.80 -10.56 -0.49
N LEU A 111 3.55 -9.35 0.04
CA LEU A 111 4.55 -8.42 0.60
C LEU A 111 5.57 -7.87 -0.40
N ASP A 112 5.34 -8.07 -1.70
CA ASP A 112 6.10 -7.35 -2.73
C ASP A 112 5.87 -5.84 -2.59
N VAL A 113 6.91 -5.07 -2.88
CA VAL A 113 6.89 -3.61 -2.79
C VAL A 113 7.20 -2.97 -4.14
N LEU A 114 6.39 -1.97 -4.51
CA LEU A 114 6.62 -1.12 -5.69
C LEU A 114 6.35 0.35 -5.34
N THR A 115 7.11 1.28 -5.93
CA THR A 115 6.75 2.71 -5.89
C THR A 115 5.75 3.06 -7.00
N PRO A 116 5.02 4.20 -6.90
CA PRO A 116 4.24 4.73 -8.00
C PRO A 116 5.04 4.92 -9.30
N LEU A 117 6.32 5.28 -9.18
CA LEU A 117 7.19 5.45 -10.34
C LEU A 117 7.54 4.11 -10.99
N ASP A 118 7.82 3.07 -10.22
CA ASP A 118 8.06 1.71 -10.75
C ASP A 118 6.84 1.23 -11.53
N VAL A 119 5.64 1.43 -10.98
CA VAL A 119 4.38 1.06 -11.65
C VAL A 119 4.19 1.83 -12.96
N LEU A 120 4.51 3.13 -12.96
CA LEU A 120 4.39 3.96 -14.16
C LEU A 120 5.36 3.51 -15.27
N ILE A 121 6.61 3.20 -14.91
CA ILE A 121 7.68 2.85 -15.87
C ILE A 121 7.55 1.41 -16.35
N LEU A 122 7.30 0.46 -15.44
CA LEU A 122 7.35 -0.98 -15.72
C LEU A 122 5.97 -1.56 -16.08
N GLY A 123 4.90 -0.82 -15.79
CA GLY A 123 3.53 -1.28 -15.96
C GLY A 123 3.06 -1.26 -17.42
N ARG A 124 2.47 -2.37 -17.86
CA ARG A 124 1.73 -2.44 -19.13
C ARG A 124 0.28 -2.07 -18.93
N THR A 125 -0.37 -1.50 -19.94
CA THR A 125 -1.81 -1.22 -19.88
C THR A 125 -2.60 -2.53 -19.72
N GLY A 126 -3.38 -2.59 -18.67
CA GLY A 126 -4.31 -3.66 -18.35
C GLY A 126 -5.75 -3.34 -18.73
N PRO A 127 -6.69 -4.22 -18.37
CA PRO A 127 -8.10 -4.03 -18.69
C PRO A 127 -8.68 -2.78 -18.02
N GLN A 128 -9.69 -2.20 -18.66
CA GLN A 128 -10.51 -1.16 -18.07
C GLN A 128 -11.64 -1.80 -17.26
N PRO A 129 -11.73 -1.56 -15.95
CA PRO A 129 -12.77 -2.15 -15.13
C PRO A 129 -14.14 -1.49 -15.42
N ALA A 130 -15.19 -2.30 -15.40
CA ALA A 130 -16.57 -1.82 -15.54
C ALA A 130 -17.13 -1.15 -14.27
N ALA A 131 -16.39 -1.17 -13.16
CA ALA A 131 -16.77 -0.63 -11.85
C ALA A 131 -15.56 0.01 -11.15
N GLY A 132 -15.79 0.82 -10.12
CA GLY A 132 -14.71 1.56 -9.43
C GLY A 132 -14.53 2.96 -10.01
N SER A 133 -13.29 3.42 -10.18
CA SER A 133 -13.02 4.72 -10.82
C SER A 133 -13.07 4.65 -12.36
N GLY A 134 -13.29 3.47 -12.94
CA GLY A 134 -13.33 3.25 -14.39
C GLY A 134 -11.98 3.44 -15.07
N SER A 135 -10.90 3.61 -14.30
CA SER A 135 -9.56 3.86 -14.81
C SER A 135 -8.87 2.53 -15.17
N PRO A 136 -8.09 2.45 -16.26
CA PRO A 136 -7.36 1.23 -16.59
C PRO A 136 -6.37 0.87 -15.48
N TYR A 137 -5.99 -0.40 -15.42
CA TYR A 137 -4.90 -0.83 -14.55
C TYR A 137 -3.54 -0.74 -15.26
N HIS A 138 -2.48 -0.49 -14.49
CA HIS A 138 -1.13 -0.93 -14.83
C HIS A 138 -0.94 -2.36 -14.35
N LEU A 139 -0.34 -3.20 -15.20
CA LEU A 139 0.05 -4.57 -14.87
C LEU A 139 1.57 -4.67 -14.83
N VAL A 140 2.13 -4.94 -13.66
CA VAL A 140 3.58 -5.04 -13.42
C VAL A 140 3.95 -6.48 -13.08
N PRO A 141 4.93 -7.11 -13.72
CA PRO A 141 5.38 -8.45 -13.35
C PRO A 141 5.92 -8.49 -11.90
N THR A 142 5.60 -9.53 -11.13
CA THR A 142 6.04 -9.65 -9.71
C THR A 142 7.57 -9.66 -9.56
N ARG A 143 8.30 -10.21 -10.53
CA ARG A 143 9.78 -10.18 -10.55
C ARG A 143 10.42 -8.78 -10.60
N CYS A 144 9.63 -7.74 -10.85
CA CYS A 144 10.08 -6.36 -10.86
C CYS A 144 9.93 -5.68 -9.50
N SER A 145 9.30 -6.35 -8.53
CA SER A 145 9.06 -5.83 -7.19
C SER A 145 10.29 -6.01 -6.30
N LEU A 146 10.44 -5.11 -5.33
CA LEU A 146 11.40 -5.26 -4.25
C LEU A 146 10.81 -6.17 -3.16
N ALA A 147 11.68 -6.91 -2.48
CA ALA A 147 11.27 -7.67 -1.32
C ALA A 147 10.96 -6.72 -0.14
N PHE A 148 9.99 -7.08 0.70
CA PHE A 148 9.62 -6.29 1.87
C PHE A 148 10.82 -5.96 2.78
N ASP A 149 11.67 -6.95 3.04
CA ASP A 149 12.86 -6.81 3.88
C ASP A 149 13.95 -5.92 3.27
N GLU A 150 13.98 -5.82 1.95
CA GLU A 150 14.90 -4.92 1.25
C GLU A 150 14.52 -3.46 1.48
N VAL A 151 13.22 -3.17 1.59
CA VAL A 151 12.70 -1.80 1.79
C VAL A 151 12.63 -1.43 3.27
N PHE A 152 12.12 -2.32 4.11
CA PHE A 152 11.80 -2.02 5.52
C PHE A 152 12.79 -2.63 6.52
N GLY A 153 13.81 -3.34 6.03
CA GLY A 153 14.77 -4.08 6.84
C GLY A 153 14.23 -5.43 7.31
N THR A 154 15.12 -6.24 7.89
CA THR A 154 14.77 -7.55 8.43
C THR A 154 14.10 -7.43 9.80
N THR A 155 13.36 -8.47 10.20
CA THR A 155 12.74 -8.55 11.54
C THR A 155 13.78 -8.35 12.64
N GLN A 156 13.46 -7.57 13.66
CA GLN A 156 14.35 -7.42 14.81
C GLN A 156 14.38 -8.74 15.58
N GLN A 157 15.57 -9.32 15.78
CA GLN A 157 15.71 -10.34 16.81
C GLN A 157 15.56 -9.64 18.15
N LEU A 158 14.50 -9.98 18.90
CA LEU A 158 14.40 -9.60 20.30
C LEU A 158 15.61 -10.20 21.03
N HIS A 159 16.62 -9.37 21.30
CA HIS A 159 17.64 -9.70 22.28
C HIS A 159 16.89 -9.93 23.59
N THR A 160 16.77 -11.19 23.98
CA THR A 160 16.37 -11.53 25.34
C THR A 160 17.50 -11.00 26.22
N PRO A 161 17.25 -10.06 27.16
CA PRO A 161 18.28 -9.67 28.09
C PRO A 161 18.69 -10.94 28.83
N GLU A 162 19.96 -11.33 28.73
CA GLU A 162 20.51 -12.30 29.66
C GLU A 162 20.28 -11.72 31.05
N LEU A 163 19.38 -12.35 31.80
CA LEU A 163 19.30 -12.21 33.24
C LEU A 163 20.63 -12.70 33.79
N GLY A 164 21.59 -11.78 33.90
CA GLY A 164 22.82 -11.97 34.63
C GLY A 164 22.46 -12.37 36.06
N ALA A 165 22.74 -13.63 36.37
CA ALA A 165 22.53 -14.23 37.67
C ALA A 165 23.41 -13.55 38.73
N ALA A 166 22.80 -13.34 39.90
CA ALA A 166 23.32 -13.25 41.27
C ALA A 166 24.71 -12.62 41.50
#